data_AF-A0A9D9VBA4-F1
#
_entry.id   AF-A0A9D9VBA4-F1
#
_cell.length_a   1.000
_cell.length_b   1.000
_cell.length_c   1.000
_cell.angle_alpha   90.00
_cell.angle_beta   90.00
_cell.angle_gamma   90.00
#
_symmetry.space_group_name_H-M   'P 1'
#
loop_
_entity.id
_entity.type
_entity.pdbx_description
1 polymer ?
#
loop_
_entity_poly.entity_id
_entity_poly.type
_entity_poly.pdbx_seq_one_letter_code
_entity_poly.pdbx_strand_id
1 'polypeptide(L)'
;GTVTGNNVSYNPETNTLTLDGATISSSGDYGAIATHIDGLKIDVIGTNTITTTTNQEGIRFYGTSSNNIEGSGSLTINAPNYEAIRSSDTLVIKNCTIAATGYLCGISGGNGGDKLIIDNATVSATGTIFGSIYSFKDIELIGCAIVKPSDAEFNPSQRAICAADTIVKTEVKIVPATVYDLWICGEQVTSANMNDLSVIDGVTGTVNYNPETRTLHLENATINSTTIAIESLDGGIKIEVVGNNAVSKEIIFDNHFSDNPGFIEGNGTLNVSAPNGTAIDVNVPLTIKNCTVTATGSFAGIIGYGDVLTIDNATVSATGTSFSSISGFTELNLINCYISKPAGAVFNPDEKDVCYADGTIVKEEVKIKPIGTGIKNIGNQTVIIYPNPVQDILHIQAEGAVNAVRVYNIHGVVVAQALNNAREINLSHLPTGVYMVRVEVGENVGTMRIIKN
;
A
#
# COMPACT_ATOMS: atom_id res chain seq x y z
N GLY A 1 -14.21 -15.48 48.73
CA GLY A 1 -12.88 -15.77 48.16
C GLY A 1 -11.79 -15.27 49.09
N THR A 2 -10.53 -15.52 48.76
CA THR A 2 -9.35 -14.97 49.43
C THR A 2 -8.70 -13.91 48.56
N VAL A 3 -8.31 -12.80 49.16
CA VAL A 3 -7.50 -11.75 48.52
C VAL A 3 -6.17 -11.72 49.25
N THR A 4 -5.08 -11.84 48.49
CA THR A 4 -3.70 -11.74 48.98
C THR A 4 -2.94 -10.77 48.08
N GLY A 5 -1.91 -10.10 48.60
CA GLY A 5 -1.28 -8.95 47.93
C GLY A 5 -1.54 -7.67 48.71
N ASN A 6 -0.54 -6.79 48.78
CA ASN A 6 -0.49 -5.76 49.82
C ASN A 6 -1.39 -4.55 49.54
N ASN A 7 -1.94 -4.38 48.33
CA ASN A 7 -2.59 -3.13 47.91
C ASN A 7 -3.81 -3.38 46.99
N VAL A 8 -4.93 -3.83 47.56
CA VAL A 8 -6.25 -3.76 46.90
C VAL A 8 -7.08 -2.68 47.59
N SER A 9 -7.50 -1.66 46.87
CA SER A 9 -8.25 -0.53 47.44
C SER A 9 -9.31 0.01 46.48
N TYR A 10 -10.42 0.50 47.02
CA TYR A 10 -11.46 1.16 46.24
C TYR A 10 -11.59 2.62 46.66
N ASN A 11 -11.48 3.52 45.68
CA ASN A 11 -11.76 4.95 45.84
C ASN A 11 -13.17 5.26 45.30
N PRO A 12 -14.14 5.63 46.18
CA PRO A 12 -15.50 5.95 45.76
C PRO A 12 -15.64 7.30 45.05
N GLU A 13 -14.70 8.23 45.23
CA GLU A 13 -14.77 9.54 44.56
C GLU A 13 -14.47 9.43 43.05
N THR A 14 -13.64 8.46 42.68
CA THR A 14 -13.20 8.22 41.30
C THR A 14 -13.72 6.91 40.72
N ASN A 15 -14.58 6.18 41.46
CA ASN A 15 -15.01 4.82 41.12
C ASN A 15 -13.86 3.90 40.69
N THR A 16 -12.73 3.97 41.39
CA THR A 16 -11.51 3.25 41.01
C THR A 16 -11.20 2.12 41.98
N LEU A 17 -11.17 0.88 41.48
CA LEU A 17 -10.62 -0.28 42.16
C LEU A 17 -9.17 -0.48 41.72
N THR A 18 -8.22 -0.24 42.62
CA THR A 18 -6.79 -0.47 42.35
C THR A 18 -6.41 -1.89 42.73
N LEU A 19 -5.74 -2.58 41.81
CA LEU A 19 -5.11 -3.88 41.98
C LEU A 19 -3.60 -3.71 41.81
N ASP A 20 -2.85 -3.69 42.91
CA ASP A 20 -1.39 -3.60 42.90
C ASP A 20 -0.76 -4.86 43.50
N GLY A 21 -0.25 -5.74 42.62
CA GLY A 21 0.34 -7.03 43.03
C GLY A 21 -0.67 -7.99 43.67
N ALA A 22 -1.95 -7.89 43.31
CA ALA A 22 -3.05 -8.62 43.92
C ALA A 22 -3.20 -10.04 43.37
N THR A 23 -3.46 -11.00 44.24
CA THR A 23 -3.88 -12.36 43.93
C THR A 23 -5.23 -12.65 44.57
N ILE A 24 -6.25 -12.81 43.75
CA ILE A 24 -7.64 -13.03 44.15
C ILE A 24 -8.05 -14.44 43.75
N SER A 25 -8.57 -15.21 44.71
CA SER A 25 -9.16 -16.52 44.46
C SER A 25 -10.62 -16.54 44.90
N SER A 26 -11.55 -16.78 43.98
CA SER A 26 -12.98 -16.84 44.26
C SER A 26 -13.53 -18.26 44.19
N SER A 27 -14.31 -18.60 45.21
CA SER A 27 -15.04 -19.87 45.34
C SER A 27 -16.51 -19.63 45.72
N GLY A 28 -17.01 -18.41 45.52
CA GLY A 28 -18.37 -17.99 45.91
C GLY A 28 -19.37 -18.05 44.77
N ASP A 29 -20.59 -17.59 45.06
CA ASP A 29 -21.75 -17.55 44.14
C ASP A 29 -21.76 -16.34 43.19
N TYR A 30 -20.71 -15.51 43.23
CA TYR A 30 -20.52 -14.35 42.37
C TYR A 30 -19.12 -14.37 41.76
N GLY A 31 -18.95 -13.64 40.67
CA GLY A 31 -17.64 -13.43 40.05
C GLY A 31 -16.62 -12.86 41.03
N ALA A 32 -15.32 -13.09 40.77
CA ALA A 32 -14.27 -12.66 41.71
C ALA A 32 -14.27 -11.14 41.93
N ILE A 33 -14.56 -10.39 40.86
CA ILE A 33 -14.97 -8.98 40.93
C ILE A 33 -16.32 -8.89 40.24
N ALA A 34 -17.36 -8.50 40.98
CA ALA A 34 -18.71 -8.31 40.46
C ALA A 34 -19.20 -6.91 40.85
N THR A 35 -19.50 -6.07 39.87
CA THR A 35 -19.82 -4.65 40.10
C THR A 35 -21.08 -4.20 39.39
N HIS A 36 -21.92 -3.44 40.11
CA HIS A 36 -23.06 -2.68 39.58
C HIS A 36 -22.76 -1.16 39.55
N ILE A 37 -21.52 -0.77 39.82
CA ILE A 37 -21.09 0.63 39.74
C ILE A 37 -20.94 0.97 38.26
N ASP A 38 -21.72 1.94 37.80
CA ASP A 38 -21.59 2.51 36.47
C ASP A 38 -20.23 3.21 36.33
N GLY A 39 -19.49 2.86 35.28
CA GLY A 39 -18.18 3.46 34.99
C GLY A 39 -17.08 3.07 35.97
N LEU A 40 -17.15 1.88 36.58
CA LEU A 40 -16.04 1.39 37.40
C LEU A 40 -14.75 1.33 36.55
N LYS A 41 -13.69 1.93 37.11
CA LYS A 41 -12.31 1.77 36.66
C LYS A 41 -11.61 0.73 37.50
N ILE A 42 -11.01 -0.28 36.88
CA ILE A 42 -10.05 -1.19 37.51
C ILE A 42 -8.65 -0.73 37.09
N ASP A 43 -7.88 -0.22 38.06
CA ASP A 43 -6.51 0.26 37.86
C ASP A 43 -5.52 -0.85 38.22
N VAL A 44 -4.84 -1.39 37.22
CA VAL A 44 -3.96 -2.56 37.30
C VAL A 44 -2.52 -2.07 37.38
N ILE A 45 -1.87 -2.35 38.50
CA ILE A 45 -0.47 -2.00 38.81
C ILE A 45 0.28 -3.28 39.19
N GLY A 46 1.56 -3.40 38.81
CA GLY A 46 2.33 -4.61 39.09
C GLY A 46 1.72 -5.85 38.42
N THR A 47 1.93 -7.03 39.01
CA THR A 47 1.42 -8.30 38.47
C THR A 47 0.28 -8.84 39.30
N ASN A 48 -0.91 -8.91 38.70
CA ASN A 48 -2.14 -9.31 39.35
C ASN A 48 -2.66 -10.64 38.79
N THR A 49 -3.36 -11.41 39.63
CA THR A 49 -3.98 -12.68 39.24
C THR A 49 -5.36 -12.82 39.86
N ILE A 50 -6.31 -13.29 39.06
CA ILE A 50 -7.65 -13.71 39.47
C ILE A 50 -7.83 -15.17 39.07
N THR A 51 -8.29 -16.00 40.00
CA THR A 51 -8.68 -17.39 39.72
C THR A 51 -10.05 -17.69 40.30
N THR A 52 -10.93 -18.31 39.52
CA THR A 52 -12.22 -18.82 40.01
C THR A 52 -12.24 -20.34 40.01
N THR A 53 -13.01 -20.94 40.93
CA THR A 53 -13.23 -22.40 40.96
C THR A 53 -14.70 -22.78 40.77
N THR A 54 -15.60 -21.81 40.69
CA THR A 54 -17.05 -21.99 40.53
C THR A 54 -17.50 -21.63 39.12
N ASN A 55 -18.78 -21.83 38.81
CA ASN A 55 -19.41 -21.44 37.54
C ASN A 55 -19.70 -19.92 37.53
N GLN A 56 -18.67 -19.11 37.78
CA GLN A 56 -18.77 -17.66 37.92
C GLN A 56 -17.63 -16.96 37.17
N GLU A 57 -17.88 -15.72 36.75
CA GLU A 57 -16.90 -14.94 36.00
C GLU A 57 -15.66 -14.58 36.83
N GLY A 58 -14.53 -14.37 36.15
CA GLY A 58 -13.40 -13.68 36.79
C GLY A 58 -13.78 -12.24 37.16
N ILE A 59 -14.21 -11.47 36.16
CA ILE A 59 -14.71 -10.10 36.32
C ILE A 59 -16.04 -9.96 35.61
N ARG A 60 -17.03 -9.43 36.33
CA ARG A 60 -18.36 -9.13 35.79
C ARG A 60 -18.75 -7.69 36.04
N PHE A 61 -18.93 -6.95 34.95
CA PHE A 61 -19.54 -5.64 34.96
C PHE A 61 -21.03 -5.74 34.61
N TYR A 62 -21.87 -5.36 35.58
CA TYR A 62 -23.30 -5.15 35.38
C TYR A 62 -23.64 -3.69 35.07
N GLY A 63 -22.76 -2.75 35.40
CA GLY A 63 -22.94 -1.31 35.15
C GLY A 63 -22.96 -0.96 33.66
N THR A 64 -23.68 0.11 33.32
CA THR A 64 -24.05 0.49 31.94
C THR A 64 -23.46 1.83 31.52
N SER A 65 -22.21 2.12 31.87
CA SER A 65 -21.55 3.38 31.50
C SER A 65 -20.05 3.19 31.34
N SER A 66 -19.61 2.59 30.23
CA SER A 66 -18.18 2.38 29.87
C SER A 66 -17.30 1.87 31.02
N ASN A 67 -17.18 0.56 31.13
CA ASN A 67 -16.37 -0.12 32.14
C ASN A 67 -14.89 -0.11 31.73
N ASN A 68 -13.96 0.18 32.64
CA ASN A 68 -12.55 0.36 32.30
C ASN A 68 -11.65 -0.62 33.05
N ILE A 69 -10.69 -1.22 32.34
CA ILE A 69 -9.54 -1.91 32.90
C ILE A 69 -8.30 -1.23 32.33
N GLU A 70 -7.56 -0.50 33.16
CA GLU A 70 -6.40 0.26 32.73
C GLU A 70 -5.26 0.22 33.72
N GLY A 71 -4.14 0.88 33.43
CA GLY A 71 -2.95 0.94 34.29
C GLY A 71 -1.75 0.22 33.69
N SER A 72 -0.55 0.46 34.21
CA SER A 72 0.70 -0.03 33.60
C SER A 72 1.05 -1.49 33.94
N GLY A 73 0.23 -2.16 34.75
CA GLY A 73 0.45 -3.52 35.21
C GLY A 73 -0.11 -4.61 34.30
N SER A 74 -0.02 -5.84 34.79
CA SER A 74 -0.59 -7.02 34.16
C SER A 74 -1.67 -7.65 35.03
N LEU A 75 -2.71 -8.21 34.42
CA LEU A 75 -3.77 -8.95 35.08
C LEU A 75 -4.05 -10.27 34.35
N THR A 76 -3.76 -11.38 35.02
CA THR A 76 -4.10 -12.73 34.54
C THR A 76 -5.40 -13.20 35.19
N ILE A 77 -6.36 -13.63 34.39
CA ILE A 77 -7.67 -14.09 34.84
C ILE A 77 -7.89 -15.50 34.32
N ASN A 78 -8.06 -16.45 35.24
CA ASN A 78 -8.36 -17.84 34.93
C ASN A 78 -9.73 -18.23 35.49
N ALA A 79 -10.70 -18.41 34.61
CA ALA A 79 -12.08 -18.80 34.93
C ALA A 79 -12.42 -20.14 34.26
N PRO A 80 -11.97 -21.28 34.81
CA PRO A 80 -12.00 -22.59 34.15
C PRO A 80 -13.41 -23.17 33.92
N ASN A 81 -14.46 -22.56 34.47
CA ASN A 81 -15.84 -23.03 34.30
C ASN A 81 -16.80 -22.00 33.69
N TYR A 82 -16.34 -20.77 33.42
CA TYR A 82 -17.21 -19.69 32.95
C TYR A 82 -16.45 -18.66 32.09
N GLU A 83 -16.92 -17.40 31.98
CA GLU A 83 -16.19 -16.33 31.28
C GLU A 83 -15.08 -15.71 32.14
N ALA A 84 -13.93 -15.35 31.57
CA ALA A 84 -12.91 -14.63 32.34
C ALA A 84 -13.33 -13.17 32.57
N ILE A 85 -13.75 -12.46 31.53
CA ILE A 85 -14.29 -11.10 31.62
C ILE A 85 -15.66 -11.03 30.93
N ARG A 86 -16.63 -10.42 31.59
CA ARG A 86 -17.94 -10.11 31.02
C ARG A 86 -18.34 -8.66 31.28
N SER A 87 -18.64 -7.92 30.22
CA SER A 87 -19.23 -6.59 30.28
C SER A 87 -20.48 -6.55 29.43
N SER A 88 -21.64 -6.24 30.02
CA SER A 88 -22.91 -6.13 29.25
C SER A 88 -23.13 -4.73 28.65
N ASP A 89 -22.05 -3.94 28.55
CA ASP A 89 -21.97 -2.60 27.97
C ASP A 89 -20.55 -2.44 27.37
N THR A 90 -20.16 -1.24 26.99
CA THR A 90 -18.80 -0.89 26.56
C THR A 90 -17.77 -1.28 27.61
N LEU A 91 -16.73 -1.98 27.16
CA LEU A 91 -15.53 -2.31 27.93
C LEU A 91 -14.32 -1.67 27.26
N VAL A 92 -13.54 -0.92 28.02
CA VAL A 92 -12.28 -0.31 27.60
C VAL A 92 -11.14 -1.02 28.31
N ILE A 93 -10.15 -1.50 27.56
CA ILE A 93 -8.91 -2.07 28.08
C ILE A 93 -7.76 -1.18 27.60
N LYS A 94 -7.06 -0.51 28.52
CA LYS A 94 -6.13 0.56 28.16
C LYS A 94 -4.78 0.49 28.87
N ASN A 95 -3.68 0.63 28.13
CA ASN A 95 -2.30 0.73 28.64
C ASN A 95 -1.82 -0.43 29.54
N CYS A 96 -2.57 -1.53 29.62
CA CYS A 96 -2.31 -2.66 30.51
C CYS A 96 -2.05 -3.96 29.74
N THR A 97 -1.63 -5.01 30.45
CA THR A 97 -1.52 -6.37 29.90
C THR A 97 -2.59 -7.30 30.50
N ILE A 98 -3.48 -7.84 29.69
CA ILE A 98 -4.53 -8.77 30.11
C ILE A 98 -4.29 -10.16 29.53
N ALA A 99 -4.34 -11.18 30.38
CA ALA A 99 -4.42 -12.58 29.96
C ALA A 99 -5.72 -13.18 30.50
N ALA A 100 -6.74 -13.32 29.67
CA ALA A 100 -8.08 -13.74 30.05
C ALA A 100 -8.40 -15.14 29.49
N THR A 101 -8.36 -16.15 30.34
CA THR A 101 -8.70 -17.54 29.99
C THR A 101 -10.01 -17.91 30.67
N GLY A 102 -11.07 -18.07 29.88
CA GLY A 102 -12.35 -18.60 30.35
C GLY A 102 -12.74 -19.86 29.58
N TYR A 103 -13.51 -20.73 30.21
CA TYR A 103 -14.07 -21.90 29.53
C TYR A 103 -15.04 -21.49 28.41
N LEU A 104 -15.97 -20.58 28.74
CA LEU A 104 -16.99 -20.12 27.79
C LEU A 104 -16.41 -19.11 26.80
N CYS A 105 -15.87 -18.01 27.35
CA CYS A 105 -15.21 -16.92 26.63
C CYS A 105 -14.02 -16.39 27.43
N GLY A 106 -12.99 -15.90 26.74
CA GLY A 106 -11.95 -15.08 27.40
C GLY A 106 -12.54 -13.73 27.79
N ILE A 107 -13.08 -13.00 26.81
CA ILE A 107 -13.74 -11.70 27.00
C ILE A 107 -15.10 -11.74 26.31
N SER A 108 -16.15 -11.29 26.98
CA SER A 108 -17.51 -11.34 26.44
C SER A 108 -18.34 -10.09 26.67
N GLY A 109 -19.14 -9.75 25.67
CA GLY A 109 -20.18 -8.71 25.74
C GLY A 109 -21.50 -9.16 26.39
N GLY A 110 -21.70 -10.47 26.60
CA GLY A 110 -22.99 -11.00 27.04
C GLY A 110 -24.19 -10.52 26.19
N ASN A 111 -25.37 -10.40 26.81
CA ASN A 111 -26.62 -10.05 26.11
C ASN A 111 -26.78 -8.55 25.77
N GLY A 112 -25.83 -7.70 26.18
CA GLY A 112 -25.93 -6.24 26.06
C GLY A 112 -24.68 -5.56 25.51
N GLY A 113 -23.58 -6.30 25.29
CA GLY A 113 -22.27 -5.75 24.95
C GLY A 113 -22.34 -4.81 23.76
N ASP A 114 -21.95 -3.57 23.99
CA ASP A 114 -21.94 -2.52 22.99
C ASP A 114 -20.60 -2.55 22.25
N LYS A 115 -19.55 -1.96 22.83
CA LYS A 115 -18.19 -1.96 22.24
C LYS A 115 -17.14 -2.64 23.12
N LEU A 116 -16.16 -3.29 22.51
CA LEU A 116 -14.88 -3.56 23.16
C LEU A 116 -13.83 -2.63 22.56
N ILE A 117 -13.25 -1.75 23.37
CA ILE A 117 -12.20 -0.83 22.96
C ILE A 117 -10.90 -1.29 23.58
N ILE A 118 -9.88 -1.55 22.76
CA ILE A 118 -8.53 -1.92 23.22
C ILE A 118 -7.59 -0.81 22.78
N ASP A 119 -7.07 -0.05 23.75
CA ASP A 119 -6.29 1.17 23.53
C ASP A 119 -4.87 1.01 24.09
N ASN A 120 -3.90 0.86 23.19
CA ASN A 120 -2.49 0.67 23.51
C ASN A 120 -2.25 -0.40 24.60
N ALA A 121 -3.01 -1.49 24.55
CA ALA A 121 -2.98 -2.58 25.53
C ALA A 121 -2.55 -3.89 24.88
N THR A 122 -1.98 -4.80 25.69
CA THR A 122 -1.72 -6.18 25.28
C THR A 122 -2.80 -7.09 25.84
N VAL A 123 -3.50 -7.83 24.99
CA VAL A 123 -4.59 -8.74 25.40
C VAL A 123 -4.35 -10.12 24.80
N SER A 124 -4.27 -11.16 25.64
CA SER A 124 -4.38 -12.56 25.26
C SER A 124 -5.70 -13.11 25.80
N ALA A 125 -6.65 -13.43 24.93
CA ALA A 125 -7.96 -13.97 25.32
C ALA A 125 -8.13 -15.41 24.81
N THR A 126 -8.68 -16.30 25.63
CA THR A 126 -8.98 -17.68 25.23
C THR A 126 -10.32 -18.13 25.79
N GLY A 127 -11.19 -18.62 24.91
CA GLY A 127 -12.53 -19.13 25.19
C GLY A 127 -12.85 -20.33 24.32
N THR A 128 -13.22 -21.46 24.92
CA THR A 128 -13.30 -22.74 24.19
C THR A 128 -14.69 -23.12 23.69
N ILE A 129 -15.75 -22.48 24.21
CA ILE A 129 -17.14 -22.85 23.87
C ILE A 129 -17.76 -21.89 22.86
N PHE A 130 -17.88 -20.61 23.20
CA PHE A 130 -18.53 -19.62 22.33
C PHE A 130 -17.52 -18.90 21.44
N GLY A 131 -16.39 -18.48 22.00
CA GLY A 131 -15.31 -17.79 21.29
C GLY A 131 -14.38 -17.08 22.27
N SER A 132 -13.17 -16.74 21.83
CA SER A 132 -12.18 -16.10 22.70
C SER A 132 -12.51 -14.66 23.04
N ILE A 133 -13.00 -13.91 22.04
CA ILE A 133 -13.60 -12.58 22.22
C ILE A 133 -14.94 -12.59 21.47
N TYR A 134 -16.04 -12.42 22.21
CA TYR A 134 -17.39 -12.73 21.70
C TYR A 134 -18.47 -11.76 22.22
N SER A 135 -19.57 -11.62 21.47
CA SER A 135 -20.80 -10.93 21.87
C SER A 135 -20.75 -9.40 21.98
N PHE A 136 -19.76 -8.72 21.42
CA PHE A 136 -19.79 -7.26 21.26
C PHE A 136 -20.46 -6.86 19.94
N LYS A 137 -21.15 -5.71 19.89
CA LYS A 137 -21.68 -5.17 18.61
C LYS A 137 -20.56 -4.61 17.74
N ASP A 138 -19.49 -4.13 18.38
CA ASP A 138 -18.35 -3.50 17.72
C ASP A 138 -17.06 -3.77 18.51
N ILE A 139 -15.93 -3.82 17.83
CA ILE A 139 -14.60 -3.93 18.44
C ILE A 139 -13.70 -2.88 17.79
N GLU A 140 -13.11 -2.03 18.63
CA GLU A 140 -12.25 -0.94 18.21
C GLU A 140 -10.84 -1.16 18.77
N LEU A 141 -9.84 -1.12 17.89
CA LEU A 141 -8.43 -1.26 18.24
C LEU A 141 -7.75 0.10 18.03
N ILE A 142 -7.33 0.74 19.12
CA ILE A 142 -6.64 2.04 19.09
C ILE A 142 -5.16 1.78 19.34
N GLY A 143 -4.33 2.02 18.31
CA GLY A 143 -2.89 1.76 18.37
C GLY A 143 -2.55 0.30 18.67
N CYS A 144 -3.42 -0.64 18.25
CA CYS A 144 -3.27 -2.06 18.48
C CYS A 144 -3.58 -2.86 17.21
N ALA A 145 -3.05 -4.08 17.12
CA ALA A 145 -3.36 -5.03 16.05
C ALA A 145 -3.57 -6.44 16.61
N ILE A 146 -4.44 -7.22 15.98
CA ILE A 146 -4.54 -8.66 16.22
C ILE A 146 -3.34 -9.33 15.54
N VAL A 147 -2.55 -10.07 16.31
CA VAL A 147 -1.35 -10.79 15.83
C VAL A 147 -1.47 -12.29 15.92
N LYS A 148 -2.56 -12.79 16.51
CA LYS A 148 -2.85 -14.22 16.58
C LYS A 148 -4.36 -14.48 16.66
N PRO A 149 -4.90 -15.39 15.83
CA PRO A 149 -4.25 -15.88 14.60
C PRO A 149 -3.98 -14.71 13.62
N SER A 150 -3.13 -14.92 12.61
CA SER A 150 -2.66 -13.84 11.72
C SER A 150 -3.75 -13.26 10.82
N ASP A 151 -4.80 -14.04 10.56
CA ASP A 151 -5.96 -13.71 9.74
C ASP A 151 -7.20 -13.38 10.60
N ALA A 152 -7.03 -13.14 11.91
CA ALA A 152 -8.15 -12.83 12.77
C ALA A 152 -8.61 -11.37 12.65
N GLU A 153 -9.90 -11.20 12.42
CA GLU A 153 -10.57 -9.91 12.35
C GLU A 153 -11.90 -9.95 13.12
N PHE A 154 -12.47 -8.77 13.39
CA PHE A 154 -13.81 -8.70 13.96
C PHE A 154 -14.86 -8.91 12.87
N ASN A 155 -15.71 -9.92 13.05
CA ASN A 155 -16.88 -10.15 12.19
C ASN A 155 -18.15 -9.59 12.87
N PRO A 156 -18.73 -8.48 12.40
CA PRO A 156 -19.91 -7.87 13.04
C PRO A 156 -21.16 -8.75 13.01
N SER A 157 -21.30 -9.59 11.98
CA SER A 157 -22.44 -10.50 11.85
C SER A 157 -22.39 -11.63 12.87
N GLN A 158 -21.19 -12.12 13.18
CA GLN A 158 -20.96 -13.14 14.20
C GLN A 158 -20.73 -12.55 15.61
N ARG A 159 -20.52 -11.22 15.69
CA ARG A 159 -20.20 -10.48 16.93
C ARG A 159 -18.96 -11.06 17.63
N ALA A 160 -17.96 -11.45 16.86
CA ALA A 160 -16.83 -12.21 17.37
C ALA A 160 -15.54 -11.95 16.58
N ILE A 161 -14.39 -12.20 17.21
CA ILE A 161 -13.14 -12.34 16.47
C ILE A 161 -13.15 -13.69 15.74
N CYS A 162 -12.96 -13.64 14.43
CA CYS A 162 -13.04 -14.77 13.51
C CYS A 162 -11.78 -14.85 12.67
N ALA A 163 -11.37 -16.07 12.32
CA ALA A 163 -10.31 -16.36 11.37
C ALA A 163 -10.91 -17.20 10.24
N ALA A 164 -10.73 -16.79 8.99
CA ALA A 164 -11.43 -17.36 7.84
C ALA A 164 -12.94 -17.57 8.10
N ASP A 165 -13.63 -16.51 8.55
CA ASP A 165 -15.06 -16.49 8.92
C ASP A 165 -15.50 -17.47 10.03
N THR A 166 -14.55 -18.09 10.73
CA THR A 166 -14.82 -19.02 11.82
C THR A 166 -14.45 -18.38 13.15
N ILE A 167 -15.39 -18.39 14.09
CA ILE A 167 -15.16 -17.86 15.45
C ILE A 167 -13.92 -18.51 16.07
N VAL A 168 -12.95 -17.69 16.47
CA VAL A 168 -11.70 -18.15 17.08
C VAL A 168 -11.96 -18.66 18.50
N LYS A 169 -11.63 -19.93 18.75
CA LYS A 169 -11.73 -20.60 20.07
C LYS A 169 -10.37 -20.94 20.69
N THR A 170 -9.31 -20.42 20.09
CA THR A 170 -7.91 -20.48 20.54
C THR A 170 -7.46 -19.08 20.98
N GLU A 171 -6.20 -18.91 21.38
CA GLU A 171 -5.70 -17.59 21.78
C GLU A 171 -5.91 -16.54 20.68
N VAL A 172 -6.69 -15.51 21.01
CA VAL A 172 -6.68 -14.22 20.31
C VAL A 172 -5.67 -13.33 21.00
N LYS A 173 -4.62 -12.92 20.28
CA LYS A 173 -3.59 -12.03 20.81
C LYS A 173 -3.63 -10.69 20.11
N ILE A 174 -3.78 -9.64 20.91
CA ILE A 174 -3.78 -8.25 20.49
C ILE A 174 -2.61 -7.57 21.19
N VAL A 175 -1.84 -6.78 20.46
CA VAL A 175 -0.67 -6.06 20.97
C VAL A 175 -0.68 -4.62 20.48
N PRO A 176 0.00 -3.70 21.17
CA PRO A 176 0.26 -2.37 20.63
C PRO A 176 0.95 -2.47 19.25
N ALA A 177 0.49 -1.66 18.31
CA ALA A 177 1.01 -1.60 16.95
C ALA A 177 0.98 -0.16 16.43
N THR A 178 2.01 0.23 15.70
CA THR A 178 1.99 1.46 14.92
C THR A 178 1.13 1.23 13.69
N VAL A 179 0.15 2.10 13.46
CA VAL A 179 -0.65 2.12 12.24
C VAL A 179 0.02 3.03 11.23
N TYR A 180 -0.01 2.64 9.95
CA TYR A 180 0.48 3.45 8.85
C TYR A 180 -0.71 3.86 7.99
N ASP A 181 -0.63 5.05 7.38
CA ASP A 181 -1.64 5.56 6.46
C ASP A 181 -1.51 4.92 5.07
N LEU A 182 -1.45 3.58 5.06
CA LEU A 182 -1.35 2.71 3.91
C LEU A 182 -2.30 1.52 4.10
N TRP A 183 -3.15 1.25 3.11
CA TRP A 183 -4.06 0.12 3.07
C TRP A 183 -3.79 -0.75 1.85
N ILE A 184 -3.86 -2.07 2.05
CA ILE A 184 -3.74 -3.08 0.99
C ILE A 184 -4.98 -3.96 1.02
N CYS A 185 -5.71 -4.05 -0.10
CA CYS A 185 -7.01 -4.73 -0.17
C CYS A 185 -8.04 -4.30 0.90
N GLY A 186 -7.94 -3.06 1.41
CA GLY A 186 -8.78 -2.54 2.50
C GLY A 186 -8.28 -2.85 3.91
N GLU A 187 -7.22 -3.65 4.07
CA GLU A 187 -6.59 -3.92 5.37
C GLU A 187 -5.46 -2.92 5.63
N GLN A 188 -5.45 -2.32 6.82
CA GLN A 188 -4.46 -1.30 7.17
C GLN A 188 -3.09 -1.93 7.44
N VAL A 189 -2.04 -1.32 6.89
CA VAL A 189 -0.67 -1.72 7.19
C VAL A 189 -0.28 -1.21 8.58
N THR A 190 0.31 -2.09 9.38
CA THR A 190 0.74 -1.83 10.75
C THR A 190 2.11 -2.43 11.00
N SER A 191 2.75 -2.06 12.12
CA SER A 191 4.01 -2.67 12.54
C SER A 191 3.91 -4.19 12.77
N ALA A 192 2.69 -4.74 12.86
CA ALA A 192 2.46 -6.17 13.00
C ALA A 192 2.48 -6.94 11.67
N ASN A 193 2.01 -6.35 10.57
CA ASN A 193 1.90 -7.02 9.27
C ASN A 193 2.88 -6.50 8.20
N MET A 194 3.55 -5.36 8.43
CA MET A 194 4.42 -4.69 7.45
C MET A 194 5.53 -5.57 6.86
N ASN A 195 6.00 -6.60 7.58
CA ASN A 195 7.08 -7.47 7.11
C ASN A 195 6.60 -8.57 6.13
N ASP A 196 5.31 -8.91 6.16
CA ASP A 196 4.71 -9.92 5.29
C ASP A 196 3.23 -9.60 5.08
N LEU A 197 2.92 -8.91 3.99
CA LEU A 197 1.57 -8.53 3.61
C LEU A 197 0.85 -9.64 2.82
N SER A 198 1.49 -10.79 2.57
CA SER A 198 0.82 -11.94 1.96
C SER A 198 -0.19 -12.61 2.91
N VAL A 199 -0.22 -12.20 4.18
CA VAL A 199 -1.26 -12.59 5.15
C VAL A 199 -2.62 -11.97 4.84
N ILE A 200 -2.66 -10.92 4.02
CA ILE A 200 -3.90 -10.24 3.60
C ILE A 200 -4.55 -11.04 2.48
N ASP A 201 -5.86 -11.28 2.57
CA ASP A 201 -6.57 -12.03 1.54
C ASP A 201 -6.45 -11.37 0.16
N GLY A 202 -6.26 -12.19 -0.87
CA GLY A 202 -6.01 -11.74 -2.23
C GLY A 202 -4.57 -11.29 -2.53
N VAL A 203 -3.65 -11.28 -1.55
CA VAL A 203 -2.23 -10.95 -1.76
C VAL A 203 -1.38 -12.21 -1.90
N THR A 204 -0.55 -12.28 -2.94
CA THR A 204 0.42 -13.37 -3.16
C THR A 204 1.75 -12.81 -3.66
N GLY A 205 2.81 -13.64 -3.63
CA GLY A 205 4.18 -13.19 -3.90
C GLY A 205 4.80 -12.51 -2.69
N THR A 206 5.88 -11.77 -2.90
CA THR A 206 6.56 -11.07 -1.80
C THR A 206 6.07 -9.62 -1.75
N VAL A 207 5.37 -9.27 -0.67
CA VAL A 207 4.85 -7.92 -0.43
C VAL A 207 5.19 -7.52 1.00
N ASN A 208 5.91 -6.41 1.16
CA ASN A 208 6.27 -5.85 2.47
C ASN A 208 6.37 -4.33 2.40
N TYR A 209 6.26 -3.68 3.55
CA TYR A 209 6.36 -2.23 3.70
C TYR A 209 7.47 -1.86 4.67
N ASN A 210 8.38 -1.00 4.22
CA ASN A 210 9.39 -0.38 5.07
C ASN A 210 8.96 1.05 5.40
N PRO A 211 8.56 1.35 6.65
CA PRO A 211 8.12 2.69 7.06
C PRO A 211 9.28 3.70 7.13
N GLU A 212 10.52 3.27 7.37
CA GLU A 212 11.69 4.17 7.44
C GLU A 212 12.00 4.78 6.07
N THR A 213 11.78 4.01 4.99
CA THR A 213 11.99 4.45 3.60
C THR A 213 10.68 4.70 2.86
N ARG A 214 9.52 4.60 3.53
CA ARG A 214 8.17 4.67 2.95
C ARG A 214 8.02 3.83 1.67
N THR A 215 8.57 2.61 1.69
CA THR A 215 8.68 1.76 0.51
C THR A 215 7.77 0.54 0.63
N LEU A 216 6.79 0.42 -0.26
CA LEU A 216 6.04 -0.81 -0.51
C LEU A 216 6.79 -1.61 -1.57
N HIS A 217 7.37 -2.75 -1.17
CA HIS A 217 8.11 -3.62 -2.06
C HIS A 217 7.18 -4.70 -2.63
N LEU A 218 7.18 -4.85 -3.97
CA LEU A 218 6.43 -5.85 -4.72
C LEU A 218 7.41 -6.70 -5.54
N GLU A 219 7.53 -7.99 -5.22
CA GLU A 219 8.30 -8.95 -6.01
C GLU A 219 7.44 -10.15 -6.43
N ASN A 220 7.21 -10.25 -7.74
CA ASN A 220 6.34 -11.26 -8.36
C ASN A 220 4.97 -11.35 -7.66
N ALA A 221 4.45 -10.19 -7.24
CA ALA A 221 3.27 -10.09 -6.41
C ALA A 221 1.99 -10.04 -7.24
N THR A 222 0.91 -10.63 -6.72
CA THR A 222 -0.46 -10.39 -7.20
C THR A 222 -1.30 -9.86 -6.05
N ILE A 223 -1.90 -8.70 -6.24
CA ILE A 223 -2.85 -8.07 -5.31
C ILE A 223 -4.22 -8.08 -5.99
N ASN A 224 -5.08 -8.99 -5.55
CA ASN A 224 -6.42 -9.17 -6.08
C ASN A 224 -7.47 -8.69 -5.09
N SER A 225 -7.93 -7.44 -5.25
CA SER A 225 -8.85 -6.78 -4.32
C SER A 225 -10.28 -6.72 -4.88
N THR A 226 -11.27 -6.66 -4.00
CA THR A 226 -12.65 -6.32 -4.35
C THR A 226 -12.94 -4.82 -4.24
N THR A 227 -12.11 -4.10 -3.47
CA THR A 227 -12.14 -2.64 -3.20
C THR A 227 -10.91 -1.97 -3.84
N ILE A 228 -10.40 -0.86 -3.31
CA ILE A 228 -9.10 -0.29 -3.68
C ILE A 228 -8.00 -1.32 -3.37
N ALA A 229 -6.99 -1.45 -4.24
CA ALA A 229 -5.93 -2.42 -4.02
C ALA A 229 -4.80 -1.88 -3.16
N ILE A 230 -4.36 -0.65 -3.43
CA ILE A 230 -3.31 0.03 -2.69
C ILE A 230 -3.76 1.48 -2.49
N GLU A 231 -3.87 1.91 -1.24
CA GLU A 231 -4.30 3.26 -0.89
C GLU A 231 -3.33 3.86 0.11
N SER A 232 -2.67 4.95 -0.26
CA SER A 232 -1.80 5.74 0.61
C SER A 232 -2.47 7.08 0.90
N LEU A 233 -2.73 7.40 2.16
CA LEU A 233 -3.41 8.64 2.57
C LEU A 233 -2.45 9.73 3.10
N ASP A 234 -1.21 9.35 3.43
CA ASP A 234 -0.17 10.27 3.90
C ASP A 234 0.71 10.80 2.74
N GLY A 235 0.09 11.06 1.60
CA GLY A 235 0.74 11.46 0.36
C GLY A 235 1.27 10.26 -0.41
N GLY A 236 2.29 10.53 -1.21
CA GLY A 236 3.01 9.52 -1.96
C GLY A 236 3.85 8.58 -1.09
N ILE A 237 3.94 7.34 -1.55
CA ILE A 237 4.92 6.33 -1.11
C ILE A 237 5.77 5.91 -2.31
N LYS A 238 6.87 5.21 -2.03
CA LYS A 238 7.61 4.48 -3.06
C LYS A 238 7.02 3.08 -3.22
N ILE A 239 6.52 2.75 -4.40
CA ILE A 239 6.25 1.37 -4.82
C ILE A 239 7.48 0.86 -5.56
N GLU A 240 8.22 -0.05 -4.94
CA GLU A 240 9.36 -0.72 -5.54
C GLU A 240 8.92 -2.02 -6.22
N VAL A 241 9.18 -2.15 -7.52
CA VAL A 241 8.70 -3.27 -8.33
C VAL A 241 9.85 -4.11 -8.86
N VAL A 242 9.83 -5.40 -8.53
CA VAL A 242 10.78 -6.43 -8.98
C VAL A 242 9.99 -7.59 -9.60
N GLY A 243 10.53 -8.20 -10.65
CA GLY A 243 9.84 -9.28 -11.35
C GLY A 243 8.56 -8.80 -12.03
N ASN A 244 7.51 -9.63 -12.06
CA ASN A 244 6.24 -9.29 -12.71
C ASN A 244 5.10 -9.21 -11.69
N ASN A 245 4.60 -7.99 -11.45
CA ASN A 245 3.57 -7.72 -10.46
C ASN A 245 2.23 -7.39 -11.13
N ALA A 246 1.13 -7.76 -10.48
CA ALA A 246 -0.23 -7.54 -10.97
C ALA A 246 -1.15 -7.01 -9.85
N VAL A 247 -1.96 -6.01 -10.17
CA VAL A 247 -2.90 -5.35 -9.28
C VAL A 247 -4.27 -5.24 -9.98
N SER A 248 -5.33 -5.79 -9.38
CA SER A 248 -6.64 -5.92 -10.04
C SER A 248 -7.62 -4.75 -9.81
N LYS A 249 -7.17 -3.71 -9.10
CA LYS A 249 -7.96 -2.52 -8.71
C LYS A 249 -7.07 -1.28 -8.68
N GLU A 250 -7.67 -0.16 -8.29
CA GLU A 250 -7.05 1.16 -8.27
C GLU A 250 -5.86 1.20 -7.29
N ILE A 251 -4.82 1.93 -7.68
CA ILE A 251 -3.76 2.41 -6.79
C ILE A 251 -4.01 3.90 -6.58
N ILE A 252 -4.12 4.32 -5.33
CA ILE A 252 -4.39 5.71 -4.94
C ILE A 252 -3.22 6.26 -4.11
N PHE A 253 -2.68 7.39 -4.54
CA PHE A 253 -1.77 8.23 -3.75
C PHE A 253 -2.49 9.52 -3.38
N ASP A 254 -3.09 9.56 -2.19
CA ASP A 254 -3.87 10.70 -1.70
C ASP A 254 -3.07 11.54 -0.70
N ASN A 255 -3.38 12.83 -0.60
CA ASN A 255 -2.63 13.80 0.22
C ASN A 255 -3.37 14.25 1.48
N HIS A 256 -4.28 13.43 2.00
CA HIS A 256 -5.07 13.76 3.19
C HIS A 256 -4.24 14.21 4.40
N PHE A 257 -3.07 13.60 4.61
CA PHE A 257 -2.21 13.89 5.76
C PHE A 257 -0.86 14.55 5.40
N SER A 258 -0.43 14.47 4.13
CA SER A 258 0.84 15.06 3.66
C SER A 258 0.91 15.15 2.13
N ASP A 259 1.67 16.11 1.60
CA ASP A 259 1.94 16.31 0.17
C ASP A 259 3.25 15.62 -0.30
N ASN A 260 3.63 14.51 0.33
CA ASN A 260 4.83 13.77 -0.06
C ASN A 260 4.73 13.28 -1.52
N PRO A 261 5.80 13.35 -2.33
CA PRO A 261 5.76 12.82 -3.70
C PRO A 261 5.68 11.29 -3.73
N GLY A 262 4.97 10.75 -4.71
CA GLY A 262 4.88 9.31 -4.99
C GLY A 262 5.96 8.84 -5.96
N PHE A 263 6.36 7.58 -5.82
CA PHE A 263 7.33 6.95 -6.71
C PHE A 263 6.86 5.55 -7.12
N ILE A 264 7.02 5.20 -8.38
CA ILE A 264 6.95 3.82 -8.86
C ILE A 264 8.28 3.53 -9.54
N GLU A 265 9.12 2.71 -8.92
CA GLU A 265 10.46 2.44 -9.43
C GLU A 265 10.92 1.01 -9.19
N GLY A 266 12.05 0.64 -9.75
CA GLY A 266 12.58 -0.72 -9.71
C GLY A 266 12.86 -1.24 -11.10
N ASN A 267 13.30 -2.49 -11.22
CA ASN A 267 13.64 -3.12 -12.50
C ASN A 267 12.56 -4.08 -13.02
N GLY A 268 11.42 -4.15 -12.35
CA GLY A 268 10.30 -5.03 -12.67
C GLY A 268 9.19 -4.36 -13.47
N THR A 269 8.07 -5.09 -13.54
CA THR A 269 6.83 -4.69 -14.19
C THR A 269 5.71 -4.58 -13.15
N LEU A 270 4.88 -3.54 -13.26
CA LEU A 270 3.63 -3.35 -12.53
C LEU A 270 2.46 -3.29 -13.51
N ASN A 271 1.55 -4.25 -13.43
CA ASN A 271 0.35 -4.30 -14.27
C ASN A 271 -0.88 -4.00 -13.41
N VAL A 272 -1.44 -2.80 -13.58
CA VAL A 272 -2.64 -2.34 -12.87
C VAL A 272 -3.83 -2.37 -13.83
N SER A 273 -4.88 -3.10 -13.45
CA SER A 273 -6.11 -3.23 -14.23
C SER A 273 -7.32 -2.92 -13.36
N ALA A 274 -7.94 -1.76 -13.55
CA ALA A 274 -9.13 -1.31 -12.83
C ALA A 274 -10.35 -1.30 -13.78
N PRO A 275 -11.08 -2.42 -13.95
CA PRO A 275 -12.13 -2.53 -14.96
C PRO A 275 -13.33 -1.60 -14.72
N ASN A 276 -13.50 -1.09 -13.50
CA ASN A 276 -14.63 -0.23 -13.10
C ASN A 276 -14.16 1.11 -12.49
N GLY A 277 -13.08 1.69 -13.01
CA GLY A 277 -12.53 2.92 -12.45
C GLY A 277 -11.21 3.34 -13.07
N THR A 278 -10.35 3.97 -12.28
CA THR A 278 -9.04 4.47 -12.66
C THR A 278 -7.95 3.48 -12.25
N ALA A 279 -6.95 3.22 -13.09
CA ALA A 279 -5.87 2.33 -12.69
C ALA A 279 -4.94 2.99 -11.65
N ILE A 280 -4.43 4.19 -11.91
CA ILE A 280 -3.57 4.93 -10.98
C ILE A 280 -4.12 6.34 -10.79
N ASP A 281 -4.49 6.65 -9.54
CA ASP A 281 -5.06 7.92 -9.10
C ASP A 281 -4.08 8.62 -8.16
N VAL A 282 -3.81 9.91 -8.39
CA VAL A 282 -2.71 10.63 -7.75
C VAL A 282 -3.07 12.07 -7.41
N ASN A 283 -3.06 12.42 -6.12
CA ASN A 283 -3.20 13.79 -5.58
C ASN A 283 -1.86 14.35 -5.08
N VAL A 284 -0.75 13.86 -5.63
CA VAL A 284 0.62 14.28 -5.31
C VAL A 284 1.49 14.23 -6.56
N PRO A 285 2.69 14.86 -6.59
CA PRO A 285 3.63 14.63 -7.68
C PRO A 285 4.03 13.15 -7.76
N LEU A 286 3.97 12.55 -8.94
CA LEU A 286 4.34 11.14 -9.15
C LEU A 286 5.54 11.02 -10.09
N THR A 287 6.52 10.20 -9.69
CA THR A 287 7.64 9.80 -10.56
C THR A 287 7.60 8.31 -10.86
N ILE A 288 7.57 7.94 -12.14
CA ILE A 288 7.72 6.56 -12.61
C ILE A 288 9.12 6.39 -13.22
N LYS A 289 9.94 5.50 -12.67
CA LYS A 289 11.37 5.44 -12.99
C LYS A 289 11.93 4.03 -13.15
N ASN A 290 12.71 3.82 -14.20
CA ASN A 290 13.48 2.57 -14.47
C ASN A 290 12.66 1.26 -14.56
N CYS A 291 11.33 1.32 -14.49
CA CYS A 291 10.44 0.17 -14.46
C CYS A 291 9.52 0.12 -15.69
N THR A 292 8.70 -0.92 -15.75
CA THR A 292 7.58 -1.01 -16.70
C THR A 292 6.24 -0.91 -15.96
N VAL A 293 5.37 0.01 -16.38
CA VAL A 293 4.02 0.17 -15.82
C VAL A 293 2.99 0.02 -16.91
N THR A 294 2.01 -0.86 -16.70
CA THR A 294 0.77 -0.91 -17.49
C THR A 294 -0.37 -0.46 -16.59
N ALA A 295 -1.09 0.59 -16.96
CA ALA A 295 -2.20 1.14 -16.18
C ALA A 295 -3.46 1.19 -17.06
N THR A 296 -4.41 0.27 -16.81
CA THR A 296 -5.64 0.14 -17.63
C THR A 296 -6.86 0.34 -16.75
N GLY A 297 -7.51 1.49 -16.88
CA GLY A 297 -8.80 1.78 -16.24
C GLY A 297 -9.92 1.94 -17.26
N SER A 298 -11.17 1.72 -16.87
CA SER A 298 -12.32 2.07 -17.71
C SER A 298 -12.63 3.57 -17.70
N PHE A 299 -12.29 4.26 -16.61
CA PHE A 299 -12.33 5.72 -16.53
C PHE A 299 -11.05 6.34 -17.07
N ALA A 300 -9.94 6.17 -16.34
CA ALA A 300 -8.62 6.67 -16.72
C ALA A 300 -7.50 5.65 -16.52
N GLY A 301 -6.43 5.77 -17.32
CA GLY A 301 -5.20 4.99 -17.09
C GLY A 301 -4.43 5.54 -15.89
N ILE A 302 -3.97 6.78 -16.02
CA ILE A 302 -3.31 7.54 -14.95
C ILE A 302 -3.96 8.92 -14.87
N ILE A 303 -4.42 9.33 -13.69
CA ILE A 303 -5.01 10.66 -13.47
C ILE A 303 -4.30 11.39 -12.33
N GLY A 304 -4.15 12.70 -12.49
CA GLY A 304 -3.69 13.63 -11.47
C GLY A 304 -4.73 14.71 -11.16
N TYR A 305 -4.49 15.51 -10.12
CA TYR A 305 -5.39 16.60 -9.73
C TYR A 305 -4.68 17.96 -9.62
N GLY A 306 -3.77 18.23 -10.55
CA GLY A 306 -3.01 19.48 -10.64
C GLY A 306 -1.51 19.34 -10.39
N ASP A 307 -1.04 18.14 -10.08
CA ASP A 307 0.37 17.86 -9.82
C ASP A 307 1.19 17.54 -11.08
N VAL A 308 2.46 17.21 -10.88
CA VAL A 308 3.42 16.86 -11.94
C VAL A 308 3.54 15.35 -12.05
N LEU A 309 3.48 14.83 -13.29
CA LEU A 309 3.86 13.46 -13.61
C LEU A 309 5.24 13.46 -14.27
N THR A 310 6.19 12.74 -13.68
CA THR A 310 7.53 12.53 -14.25
C THR A 310 7.71 11.07 -14.65
N ILE A 311 8.16 10.83 -15.87
CA ILE A 311 8.51 9.50 -16.39
C ILE A 311 9.99 9.55 -16.81
N ASP A 312 10.83 8.81 -16.07
CA ASP A 312 12.29 8.81 -16.22
C ASP A 312 12.82 7.41 -16.56
N ASN A 313 13.28 7.23 -17.80
CA ASN A 313 13.83 5.95 -18.28
C ASN A 313 12.91 4.74 -17.98
N ALA A 314 11.60 4.94 -18.03
CA ALA A 314 10.57 3.94 -17.76
C ALA A 314 9.72 3.67 -19.00
N THR A 315 9.14 2.47 -19.08
CA THR A 315 8.12 2.13 -20.08
C THR A 315 6.75 2.25 -19.43
N VAL A 316 5.88 3.12 -19.92
CA VAL A 316 4.52 3.29 -19.40
C VAL A 316 3.51 3.02 -20.51
N SER A 317 2.47 2.25 -20.21
CA SER A 317 1.35 1.97 -21.09
C SER A 317 0.06 2.28 -20.35
N ALA A 318 -0.54 3.43 -20.62
CA ALA A 318 -1.75 3.87 -19.95
C ALA A 318 -2.96 3.81 -20.90
N THR A 319 -4.11 3.35 -20.43
CA THR A 319 -5.36 3.31 -21.21
C THR A 319 -6.55 3.66 -20.33
N GLY A 320 -7.35 4.63 -20.76
CA GLY A 320 -8.62 5.00 -20.16
C GLY A 320 -9.64 5.32 -21.24
N THR A 321 -10.77 4.60 -21.27
CA THR A 321 -11.67 4.59 -22.43
C THR A 321 -12.84 5.55 -22.34
N SER A 322 -13.34 5.86 -21.14
CA SER A 322 -14.47 6.79 -20.98
C SER A 322 -14.02 8.24 -20.75
N PHE A 323 -12.90 8.46 -20.05
CA PHE A 323 -12.37 9.81 -19.78
C PHE A 323 -11.10 10.12 -20.58
N SER A 324 -9.93 9.65 -20.13
CA SER A 324 -8.62 9.89 -20.77
C SER A 324 -7.61 8.81 -20.36
N SER A 325 -6.56 8.60 -21.14
CA SER A 325 -5.48 7.67 -20.80
C SER A 325 -4.45 8.25 -19.82
N ILE A 326 -4.05 9.51 -19.97
CA ILE A 326 -3.15 10.22 -19.03
C ILE A 326 -3.63 11.67 -18.92
N SER A 327 -4.11 12.08 -17.74
CA SER A 327 -4.81 13.36 -17.58
C SER A 327 -4.62 13.99 -16.20
N GLY A 328 -5.00 15.26 -16.07
CA GLY A 328 -5.11 15.98 -14.81
C GLY A 328 -3.78 16.47 -14.20
N PHE A 329 -2.68 16.34 -14.93
CA PHE A 329 -1.37 16.86 -14.50
C PHE A 329 -1.15 18.28 -15.03
N THR A 330 -0.49 19.14 -14.26
CA THR A 330 -0.05 20.46 -14.75
C THR A 330 1.16 20.35 -15.68
N GLU A 331 1.97 19.32 -15.51
CA GLU A 331 3.14 19.04 -16.32
C GLU A 331 3.36 17.53 -16.48
N LEU A 332 3.75 17.11 -17.69
CA LEU A 332 4.27 15.77 -17.99
C LEU A 332 5.74 15.85 -18.37
N ASN A 333 6.62 15.47 -17.45
CA ASN A 333 8.06 15.45 -17.65
C ASN A 333 8.51 14.10 -18.21
N LEU A 334 9.04 14.11 -19.45
CA LEU A 334 9.59 12.92 -20.10
C LEU A 334 11.12 12.97 -20.09
N ILE A 335 11.73 12.33 -19.11
CA ILE A 335 13.18 12.27 -18.96
C ILE A 335 13.67 10.97 -19.59
N ASN A 336 14.53 11.08 -20.62
CA ASN A 336 14.98 9.91 -21.40
C ASN A 336 13.82 9.08 -21.97
N CYS A 337 12.67 9.71 -22.25
CA CYS A 337 11.46 9.03 -22.69
C CYS A 337 10.77 9.83 -23.81
N TYR A 338 9.86 9.17 -24.54
CA TYR A 338 8.98 9.83 -25.51
C TYR A 338 7.64 9.09 -25.62
N ILE A 339 6.58 9.81 -25.98
CA ILE A 339 5.29 9.21 -26.34
C ILE A 339 5.46 8.53 -27.70
N SER A 340 5.33 7.21 -27.71
CA SER A 340 5.53 6.34 -28.88
C SER A 340 4.23 5.87 -29.53
N LYS A 341 3.10 5.95 -28.81
CA LYS A 341 1.76 5.64 -29.30
C LYS A 341 0.72 6.46 -28.50
N PRO A 342 -0.40 6.88 -29.13
CA PRO A 342 -0.61 6.87 -30.58
C PRO A 342 0.29 7.90 -31.30
N ALA A 343 0.46 7.73 -32.61
CA ALA A 343 1.30 8.64 -33.37
C ALA A 343 0.71 10.06 -33.36
N GLY A 344 1.53 11.07 -33.06
CA GLY A 344 1.09 12.46 -32.98
C GLY A 344 0.46 12.86 -31.63
N ALA A 345 0.36 11.96 -30.66
CA ALA A 345 -0.04 12.32 -29.31
C ALA A 345 1.06 13.10 -28.59
N VAL A 346 0.66 14.18 -27.93
CA VAL A 346 1.53 15.07 -27.14
C VAL A 346 0.80 15.50 -25.88
N PHE A 347 1.55 15.85 -24.83
CA PHE A 347 0.96 16.48 -23.65
C PHE A 347 0.59 17.93 -23.97
N ASN A 348 -0.64 18.32 -23.65
CA ASN A 348 -1.14 19.68 -23.76
C ASN A 348 -1.35 20.27 -22.35
N PRO A 349 -0.51 21.24 -21.91
CA PRO A 349 -0.63 21.85 -20.59
C PRO A 349 -1.94 22.61 -20.34
N ASP A 350 -2.56 23.17 -21.39
CA ASP A 350 -3.82 23.92 -21.25
C ASP A 350 -5.00 22.98 -20.95
N GLU A 351 -5.01 21.81 -21.59
CA GLU A 351 -6.00 20.75 -21.35
C GLU A 351 -5.62 19.85 -20.16
N LYS A 352 -4.37 19.93 -19.69
CA LYS A 352 -3.78 19.04 -18.67
C LYS A 352 -3.86 17.56 -19.05
N ASP A 353 -3.73 17.25 -20.33
CA ASP A 353 -4.05 15.94 -20.88
C ASP A 353 -3.12 15.55 -22.03
N VAL A 354 -3.01 14.26 -22.32
CA VAL A 354 -2.38 13.77 -23.55
C VAL A 354 -3.40 13.79 -24.68
N CYS A 355 -3.16 14.65 -25.65
CA CYS A 355 -4.07 14.94 -26.76
C CYS A 355 -3.41 14.73 -28.12
N TYR A 356 -4.24 14.67 -29.16
CA TYR A 356 -3.85 14.91 -30.54
C TYR A 356 -3.64 16.40 -30.82
N ALA A 357 -3.01 16.71 -31.97
CA ALA A 357 -2.70 18.08 -32.37
C ALA A 357 -3.95 19.00 -32.54
N ASP A 358 -5.14 18.42 -32.71
CA ASP A 358 -6.41 19.15 -32.78
C ASP A 358 -7.07 19.36 -31.41
N GLY A 359 -6.41 18.95 -30.32
CA GLY A 359 -6.92 19.04 -28.94
C GLY A 359 -7.75 17.83 -28.50
N THR A 360 -7.99 16.85 -29.38
CA THR A 360 -8.76 15.65 -29.01
C THR A 360 -8.02 14.82 -27.97
N ILE A 361 -8.65 14.55 -26.83
CA ILE A 361 -8.13 13.72 -25.74
C ILE A 361 -7.92 12.26 -26.20
N VAL A 362 -6.78 11.67 -25.84
CA VAL A 362 -6.45 10.28 -26.19
C VAL A 362 -7.10 9.28 -25.23
N LYS A 363 -8.05 8.50 -25.74
CA LYS A 363 -8.79 7.45 -25.00
C LYS A 363 -8.38 6.01 -25.35
N GLU A 364 -7.26 5.86 -26.06
CA GLU A 364 -6.62 4.59 -26.40
C GLU A 364 -5.22 4.52 -25.80
N GLU A 365 -4.51 3.38 -25.96
CA GLU A 365 -3.19 3.18 -25.37
C GLU A 365 -2.20 4.33 -25.65
N VAL A 366 -1.88 5.09 -24.60
CA VAL A 366 -0.74 6.00 -24.57
C VAL A 366 0.47 5.21 -24.11
N LYS A 367 1.42 5.01 -25.02
CA LYS A 367 2.64 4.23 -24.76
C LYS A 367 3.86 5.13 -24.74
N ILE A 368 4.47 5.27 -23.57
CA ILE A 368 5.71 6.01 -23.34
C ILE A 368 6.85 5.00 -23.22
N LYS A 369 7.95 5.25 -23.91
CA LYS A 369 9.12 4.35 -23.92
C LYS A 369 10.39 5.11 -23.61
N PRO A 370 11.37 4.44 -22.98
CA PRO A 370 12.72 4.96 -22.90
C PRO A 370 13.28 5.23 -24.28
N ILE A 371 14.05 6.31 -24.40
CA ILE A 371 14.95 6.55 -25.51
C ILE A 371 16.05 5.50 -25.35
N GLY A 372 15.90 4.37 -26.06
CA GLY A 372 16.83 3.25 -25.94
C GLY A 372 18.28 3.73 -26.10
N THR A 373 19.11 3.45 -25.08
CA THR A 373 20.57 3.59 -25.15
C THR A 373 21.21 2.48 -25.97
N GLY A 374 20.42 1.47 -26.36
CA GLY A 374 20.82 0.43 -27.29
C GLY A 374 20.79 0.93 -28.72
N ILE A 375 21.93 0.82 -29.41
CA ILE A 375 21.98 0.72 -30.86
C ILE A 375 20.97 -0.38 -31.24
N LYS A 376 19.80 0.01 -31.76
CA LYS A 376 18.96 -0.90 -32.52
C LYS A 376 19.81 -1.35 -33.70
N ASN A 377 20.39 -2.54 -33.62
CA ASN A 377 20.68 -3.29 -34.83
C ASN A 377 19.31 -3.52 -35.47
N ILE A 378 19.05 -2.76 -36.53
CA ILE A 378 17.81 -2.85 -37.31
C ILE A 378 17.68 -4.29 -37.78
N GLY A 379 16.57 -4.93 -37.43
CA GLY A 379 16.15 -6.17 -38.08
C GLY A 379 16.03 -5.94 -39.58
N ASN A 380 16.79 -6.72 -40.35
CA ASN A 380 16.62 -7.02 -41.78
C ASN A 380 16.54 -5.87 -42.81
N GLN A 381 16.97 -4.64 -42.50
CA GLN A 381 17.29 -3.65 -43.54
C GLN A 381 18.70 -3.13 -43.35
N THR A 382 19.55 -3.34 -44.34
CA THR A 382 20.94 -2.88 -44.32
C THR A 382 20.99 -1.40 -44.64
N VAL A 383 21.30 -0.57 -43.62
CA VAL A 383 21.69 0.83 -43.83
C VAL A 383 23.21 0.89 -43.89
N ILE A 384 23.76 1.18 -45.07
CA ILE A 384 25.20 1.31 -45.30
C ILE A 384 25.52 2.80 -45.44
N ILE A 385 26.52 3.26 -44.70
CA ILE A 385 26.94 4.66 -44.67
C ILE A 385 28.44 4.72 -44.99
N TYR A 386 28.84 5.53 -45.97
CA TYR A 386 30.22 5.59 -46.45
C TYR A 386 30.55 6.93 -47.13
N PRO A 387 31.82 7.34 -47.23
CA PRO A 387 32.99 6.72 -46.59
C PRO A 387 33.05 6.98 -45.09
N ASN A 388 33.69 6.09 -44.33
CA ASN A 388 34.08 6.32 -42.94
C ASN A 388 35.54 5.86 -42.78
N PRO A 389 36.51 6.78 -42.56
CA PRO A 389 36.35 8.22 -42.31
C PRO A 389 35.81 9.03 -43.48
N VAL A 390 35.07 10.11 -43.20
CA VAL A 390 34.47 11.03 -44.17
C VAL A 390 35.25 12.35 -44.23
N GLN A 391 35.42 12.91 -45.44
CA GLN A 391 35.98 14.25 -45.62
C GLN A 391 34.88 15.30 -45.78
N ASP A 392 34.06 15.23 -46.82
CA ASP A 392 33.05 16.28 -47.07
C ASP A 392 31.62 15.73 -47.15
N ILE A 393 31.41 14.66 -47.91
CA ILE A 393 30.08 14.11 -48.17
C ILE A 393 29.99 12.68 -47.65
N LEU A 394 28.91 12.41 -46.91
CA LEU A 394 28.58 11.07 -46.42
C LEU A 394 27.38 10.53 -47.21
N HIS A 395 27.55 9.38 -47.85
CA HIS A 395 26.53 8.67 -48.63
C HIS A 395 25.79 7.64 -47.78
N ILE A 396 24.51 7.43 -48.10
CA ILE A 396 23.57 6.63 -47.32
C ILE A 396 22.79 5.72 -48.26
N GLN A 397 23.04 4.41 -48.14
CA GLN A 397 22.36 3.37 -48.87
C GLN A 397 21.42 2.63 -47.92
N ALA A 398 20.13 2.56 -48.27
CA ALA A 398 19.09 1.91 -47.48
C ALA A 398 18.01 1.37 -48.43
N GLU A 399 17.44 0.20 -48.10
CA GLU A 399 16.42 -0.47 -48.93
C GLU A 399 15.06 0.25 -48.95
N GLY A 400 14.79 1.14 -47.98
CA GLY A 400 13.55 1.93 -47.89
C GLY A 400 13.73 3.44 -48.11
N ALA A 401 12.63 4.19 -48.06
CA ALA A 401 12.65 5.65 -48.10
C ALA A 401 13.28 6.21 -46.82
N VAL A 402 14.24 7.13 -46.98
CA VAL A 402 14.93 7.78 -45.86
C VAL A 402 14.11 8.98 -45.40
N ASN A 403 13.49 8.90 -44.23
CA ASN A 403 12.69 10.00 -43.69
C ASN A 403 13.59 11.16 -43.24
N ALA A 404 14.68 10.84 -42.54
CA ALA A 404 15.63 11.83 -42.05
C ALA A 404 17.02 11.23 -41.81
N VAL A 405 18.02 12.09 -41.91
CA VAL A 405 19.41 11.85 -41.54
C VAL A 405 19.81 12.96 -40.59
N ARG A 406 20.32 12.62 -39.41
CA ARG A 406 20.77 13.59 -38.40
C ARG A 406 22.17 13.22 -37.93
N VAL A 407 23.05 14.21 -37.86
CA VAL A 407 24.42 14.05 -37.35
C VAL A 407 24.52 14.77 -36.02
N TYR A 408 25.02 14.06 -35.01
CA TYR A 408 25.16 14.53 -33.64
C TYR A 408 26.62 14.65 -33.27
N ASN A 409 26.97 15.71 -32.54
CA ASN A 409 28.25 15.80 -31.86
C ASN A 409 28.28 14.94 -30.58
N ILE A 410 29.41 14.89 -29.89
CA ILE A 410 29.59 14.12 -28.65
C ILE A 410 28.72 14.60 -27.47
N HIS A 411 28.13 15.79 -27.56
CA HIS A 411 27.22 16.35 -26.55
C HIS A 411 25.74 16.08 -26.89
N GLY A 412 25.46 15.28 -27.93
CA GLY A 412 24.10 14.93 -28.34
C GLY A 412 23.34 16.02 -29.11
N VAL A 413 24.03 17.08 -29.56
CA VAL A 413 23.41 18.17 -30.33
C VAL A 413 23.45 17.86 -31.83
N VAL A 414 22.34 18.09 -32.55
CA VAL A 414 22.27 17.94 -34.01
C VAL A 414 23.09 19.06 -34.68
N VAL A 415 24.11 18.68 -35.45
CA VAL A 415 25.03 19.59 -36.15
C VAL A 415 24.91 19.57 -37.68
N ALA A 416 24.21 18.57 -38.23
CA ALA A 416 23.82 18.53 -39.64
C ALA A 416 22.54 17.67 -39.79
N GLN A 417 21.69 18.02 -40.75
CA GLN A 417 20.50 17.24 -41.07
C GLN A 417 20.18 17.23 -42.56
N ALA A 418 19.58 16.13 -43.03
CA ALA A 418 18.99 16.01 -44.36
C ALA A 418 17.63 15.29 -44.26
N LEU A 419 16.64 15.78 -45.00
CA LEU A 419 15.25 15.29 -44.99
C LEU A 419 14.83 14.88 -46.41
N ASN A 420 13.62 14.32 -46.56
CA ASN A 420 12.97 14.04 -47.85
C ASN A 420 13.74 13.04 -48.74
N ASN A 421 13.96 11.82 -48.24
CA ASN A 421 14.61 10.73 -48.98
C ASN A 421 16.05 11.03 -49.42
N ALA A 422 16.76 11.83 -48.62
CA ALA A 422 18.17 12.16 -48.84
C ALA A 422 19.06 10.91 -48.83
N ARG A 423 19.95 10.81 -49.81
CA ARG A 423 20.95 9.72 -49.96
C ARG A 423 22.37 10.16 -49.68
N GLU A 424 22.54 11.42 -49.32
CA GLU A 424 23.81 11.99 -48.94
C GLU A 424 23.59 13.18 -47.99
N ILE A 425 24.63 13.52 -47.23
CA ILE A 425 24.66 14.70 -46.38
C ILE A 425 26.04 15.36 -46.44
N ASN A 426 26.04 16.68 -46.58
CA ASN A 426 27.26 17.49 -46.59
C ASN A 426 27.69 17.82 -45.15
N LEU A 427 28.93 17.50 -44.82
CA LEU A 427 29.59 17.66 -43.53
C LEU A 427 30.88 18.50 -43.63
N SER A 428 31.14 19.16 -44.77
CA SER A 428 32.37 19.95 -44.97
C SER A 428 32.48 21.13 -44.00
N HIS A 429 31.36 21.60 -43.46
CA HIS A 429 31.31 22.67 -42.45
C HIS A 429 31.63 22.20 -41.03
N LEU A 430 31.75 20.89 -40.80
CA LEU A 430 32.02 20.32 -39.47
C LEU A 430 33.53 20.17 -39.23
N PRO A 431 34.03 20.50 -38.02
CA PRO A 431 35.41 20.23 -37.62
C PRO A 431 35.77 18.73 -37.66
N THR A 432 37.06 18.41 -37.76
CA THR A 432 37.59 17.06 -37.57
C THR A 432 37.18 16.52 -36.20
N GLY A 433 36.62 15.31 -36.15
CA GLY A 433 36.11 14.75 -34.90
C GLY A 433 35.25 13.51 -35.05
N VAL A 434 34.75 13.00 -33.92
CA VAL A 434 33.84 11.85 -33.87
C VAL A 434 32.40 12.34 -33.81
N TYR A 435 31.55 11.78 -34.66
CA TYR A 435 30.14 12.11 -34.74
C TYR A 435 29.29 10.84 -34.74
N MET A 436 28.04 10.97 -34.31
CA MET A 436 27.02 9.93 -34.42
C MET A 436 26.04 10.30 -35.52
N VAL A 437 25.81 9.40 -36.48
CA VAL A 437 24.80 9.57 -37.53
C VAL A 437 23.60 8.71 -37.19
N ARG A 438 22.41 9.30 -37.23
CA ARG A 438 21.11 8.63 -37.11
C ARG A 438 20.40 8.71 -38.46
N VAL A 439 19.98 7.57 -38.98
CA VAL A 439 19.22 7.44 -40.23
C VAL A 439 17.86 6.83 -39.91
N GLU A 440 16.78 7.46 -40.36
CA GLU A 440 15.41 7.02 -40.16
C GLU A 440 14.86 6.49 -41.49
N VAL A 441 14.44 5.22 -41.52
CA VAL A 441 13.92 4.52 -42.71
C VAL A 441 12.57 3.90 -42.36
N GLY A 442 11.48 4.52 -42.80
CA GLY A 442 10.13 4.14 -42.33
C GLY A 442 10.00 4.28 -40.82
N GLU A 443 9.63 3.19 -40.13
CA GLU A 443 9.58 3.10 -38.65
C GLU A 443 10.92 2.68 -38.01
N ASN A 444 11.93 2.36 -38.82
CA ASN A 444 13.22 1.87 -38.36
C ASN A 444 14.24 3.01 -38.22
N VAL A 445 15.18 2.83 -37.28
CA VAL A 445 16.25 3.80 -36.99
C VAL A 445 17.59 3.07 -36.97
N GLY A 446 18.52 3.51 -37.81
CA GLY A 446 19.91 3.06 -37.82
C GLY A 446 20.80 4.13 -37.21
N THR A 447 21.84 3.71 -36.47
CA THR A 447 22.85 4.62 -35.94
C THR A 447 24.25 4.13 -36.27
N MET A 448 25.15 5.05 -36.60
CA MET A 448 26.54 4.71 -36.88
C MET A 448 27.49 5.80 -36.38
N ARG A 449 28.60 5.38 -35.78
CA ARG A 449 29.71 6.29 -35.43
C ARG A 449 30.56 6.56 -36.67
N ILE A 450 30.81 7.82 -36.98
CA ILE A 450 31.69 8.25 -38.07
C ILE A 450 32.87 9.07 -37.55
N ILE A 451 33.97 9.04 -38.30
CA ILE A 451 35.14 9.90 -38.09
C ILE A 451 35.17 10.90 -39.24
N LYS A 452 35.11 12.20 -38.92
CA LYS A 452 35.31 13.30 -39.86
C LYS A 452 36.79 13.67 -39.85
N ASN A 453 37.45 13.60 -41.02
CA ASN A 453 38.83 14.02 -41.21
C ASN A 453 38.94 15.52 -41.49
#